data_AF-F9W8T4-F1
#
_entry.id   AF-F9W8T4-F1
#
_cell.length_a   1.000
_cell.length_b   1.000
_cell.length_c   1.000
_cell.angle_alpha   90.00
_cell.angle_beta   90.00
_cell.angle_gamma   90.00
#
_symmetry.space_group_name_H-M   'P 1'
#
loop_
_entity.id
_entity.type
_entity.pdbx_description
1 polymer ?
#
loop_
_entity_poly.entity_id
_entity_poly.type
_entity_poly.pdbx_seq_one_letter_code
_entity_poly.pdbx_strand_id
1 'polypeptide(L)'
;MATDWTAVHKSIADDWDKSIVSTISAYIEVPNQSPHYDPEWATNGLMQKAMSIITDWVKKQPIKGMKYEVFNEEKLTPFLIIEIDGTEPCANTLLMYGHMDKQPPLLPWDEGLHPYKPVYRDGKLYGRGGADDGYAVFSALTSVAALQKHNIPHGKVVVIIEASEESGSMDLPFYLNKCRDRIGNVDLLICLDSGAMSYDQLWLTTALRGV
;
A
#
# COMPACT_ATOMS: atom_id res chain seq x y z
N MET A 1 -5.08 14.69 27.83
CA MET A 1 -4.26 13.61 28.40
C MET A 1 -3.17 13.28 27.39
N ALA A 2 -1.97 12.92 27.83
CA ALA A 2 -0.92 12.49 26.91
C ALA A 2 -1.32 11.17 26.23
N THR A 3 -1.04 11.03 24.94
CA THR A 3 -1.28 9.81 24.18
C THR A 3 -0.43 8.67 24.73
N ASP A 4 -1.04 7.52 25.02
CA ASP A 4 -0.31 6.29 25.35
C ASP A 4 0.18 5.62 24.06
N TRP A 5 1.37 6.01 23.62
CA TRP A 5 2.00 5.45 22.42
C TRP A 5 2.34 3.97 22.54
N THR A 6 2.45 3.42 23.76
CA THR A 6 2.68 1.98 23.96
C THR A 6 1.42 1.20 23.60
N ALA A 7 0.25 1.68 24.01
CA ALA A 7 -1.03 1.08 23.64
C ALA A 7 -1.32 1.22 22.15
N VAL A 8 -0.97 2.37 21.54
CA VAL A 8 -1.08 2.57 20.08
C VAL A 8 -0.22 1.55 19.33
N HIS A 9 1.07 1.44 19.68
CA HIS A 9 2.00 0.50 19.06
C HIS A 9 1.51 -0.95 19.19
N LYS A 10 1.05 -1.35 20.38
CA LYS A 10 0.49 -2.70 20.60
C LYS A 10 -0.70 -2.97 19.68
N SER A 11 -1.63 -2.01 19.56
CA SER A 11 -2.80 -2.20 18.69
C SER A 11 -2.44 -2.34 17.21
N ILE A 12 -1.41 -1.63 16.75
CA ILE A 12 -0.90 -1.77 15.38
C ILE A 12 -0.34 -3.17 15.19
N ALA A 13 0.52 -3.65 16.11
CA ALA A 13 1.09 -5.00 16.05
C ALA A 13 0.00 -6.09 16.03
N ASP A 14 -1.04 -5.96 16.88
CA ASP A 14 -2.17 -6.89 16.90
C ASP A 14 -2.92 -6.90 15.55
N ASP A 15 -3.13 -5.74 14.92
CA ASP A 15 -3.82 -5.65 13.63
C ASP A 15 -2.99 -6.27 12.49
N TRP A 16 -1.66 -6.14 12.55
CA TRP A 16 -0.71 -6.81 11.66
C TRP A 16 -0.82 -8.33 11.72
N ASP A 17 -0.72 -8.89 12.92
CA ASP A 17 -0.79 -10.34 13.14
C ASP A 17 -2.16 -10.91 12.82
N LYS A 18 -3.23 -10.17 13.13
CA LYS A 18 -4.62 -10.65 13.00
C LYS A 18 -5.09 -10.74 11.54
N SER A 19 -4.64 -9.83 10.68
CA SER A 19 -5.20 -9.77 9.32
C SER A 19 -4.19 -9.44 8.24
N ILE A 20 -3.27 -8.51 8.46
CA ILE A 20 -2.42 -7.94 7.41
C ILE A 20 -1.46 -9.00 6.87
N VAL A 21 -0.74 -9.72 7.74
CA VAL A 21 0.22 -10.76 7.32
C VAL A 21 -0.46 -11.82 6.46
N SER A 22 -1.68 -12.24 6.84
CA SER A 22 -2.46 -13.21 6.06
C SER A 22 -2.94 -12.67 4.71
N THR A 23 -3.31 -11.39 4.63
CA THR A 23 -3.73 -10.76 3.38
C THR A 23 -2.54 -10.52 2.45
N ILE A 24 -1.41 -10.04 2.96
CA ILE A 24 -0.17 -9.92 2.18
C ILE A 24 0.27 -11.29 1.68
N SER A 25 0.13 -12.35 2.49
CA SER A 25 0.41 -13.72 2.06
C SER A 25 -0.46 -14.15 0.86
N ALA A 26 -1.77 -13.93 0.92
CA ALA A 26 -2.67 -14.21 -0.21
C ALA A 26 -2.35 -13.35 -1.44
N TYR A 27 -1.94 -12.10 -1.24
CA TYR A 27 -1.50 -11.21 -2.31
C TYR A 27 -0.19 -11.71 -2.95
N ILE A 28 0.78 -12.18 -2.18
CA ILE A 28 2.05 -12.77 -2.67
C ILE A 28 1.80 -13.92 -3.65
N GLU A 29 0.78 -14.75 -3.39
CA GLU A 29 0.41 -15.89 -4.26
C GLU A 29 -0.03 -15.47 -5.67
N VAL A 30 -0.39 -14.20 -5.89
CA VAL A 30 -0.79 -13.69 -7.20
C VAL A 30 0.44 -13.20 -7.97
N PRO A 31 0.81 -13.80 -9.10
CA PRO A 31 1.97 -13.37 -9.90
C PRO A 31 1.64 -12.16 -10.80
N ASN A 32 1.09 -11.08 -10.25
CA ASN A 32 0.70 -9.87 -10.98
C ASN A 32 1.90 -8.99 -11.36
N GLN A 33 2.69 -9.45 -12.31
CA GLN A 33 3.85 -8.69 -12.79
C GLN A 33 3.41 -7.38 -13.48
N SER A 34 4.25 -6.35 -13.35
CA SER A 34 4.01 -5.03 -13.95
C SER A 34 4.02 -5.10 -15.50
N PRO A 35 3.36 -4.17 -16.21
CA PRO A 35 3.15 -4.27 -17.67
C PRO A 35 4.40 -4.50 -18.52
N HIS A 36 5.55 -3.98 -18.10
CA HIS A 36 6.82 -4.17 -18.81
C HIS A 36 7.28 -5.64 -18.85
N TYR A 37 6.86 -6.43 -17.85
CA TYR A 37 7.33 -7.81 -17.67
C TYR A 37 6.29 -8.87 -18.06
N ASP A 38 5.02 -8.47 -18.22
CA ASP A 38 3.92 -9.37 -18.56
C ASP A 38 3.07 -8.77 -19.69
N PRO A 39 3.29 -9.16 -20.96
CA PRO A 39 2.49 -8.67 -22.09
C PRO A 39 1.00 -9.02 -22.01
N GLU A 40 0.61 -9.99 -21.19
CA GLU A 40 -0.78 -10.43 -21.00
C GLU A 40 -1.43 -9.82 -19.75
N TRP A 41 -0.76 -8.87 -19.08
CA TRP A 41 -1.23 -8.24 -17.83
C TRP A 41 -2.70 -7.77 -17.90
N ALA A 42 -3.12 -7.26 -19.07
CA ALA A 42 -4.44 -6.70 -19.28
C ALA A 42 -5.55 -7.75 -19.46
N THR A 43 -5.18 -8.98 -19.82
CA THR A 43 -6.13 -10.06 -20.17
C THR A 43 -6.10 -11.24 -19.21
N ASN A 44 -4.99 -11.45 -18.50
CA ASN A 44 -4.83 -12.59 -17.60
C ASN A 44 -5.55 -12.43 -16.24
N GLY A 45 -6.02 -11.23 -15.91
CA GLY A 45 -6.80 -10.94 -14.70
C GLY A 45 -6.00 -10.91 -13.40
N LEU A 46 -4.67 -11.02 -13.45
CA LEU A 46 -3.83 -11.13 -12.25
C LEU A 46 -3.79 -9.82 -11.45
N MET A 47 -3.69 -8.67 -12.12
CA MET A 47 -3.76 -7.36 -11.45
C MET A 47 -5.12 -7.13 -10.79
N GLN A 48 -6.22 -7.48 -11.46
CA GLN A 48 -7.56 -7.35 -10.88
C GLN A 48 -7.74 -8.29 -9.67
N LYS A 49 -7.16 -9.50 -9.72
CA LYS A 49 -7.15 -10.43 -8.59
C LYS A 49 -6.37 -9.85 -7.41
N ALA A 50 -5.17 -9.33 -7.63
CA ALA A 50 -4.35 -8.71 -6.58
C ALA A 50 -5.06 -7.48 -5.97
N MET A 51 -5.65 -6.61 -6.80
CA MET A 51 -6.41 -5.45 -6.34
C MET A 51 -7.66 -5.86 -5.54
N SER A 52 -8.32 -6.95 -5.94
CA SER A 52 -9.48 -7.48 -5.21
C SER A 52 -9.11 -7.97 -3.81
N ILE A 53 -7.98 -8.68 -3.67
CA ILE A 53 -7.47 -9.11 -2.35
C ILE A 53 -7.22 -7.91 -1.43
N ILE A 54 -6.56 -6.87 -1.95
CA ILE A 54 -6.30 -5.63 -1.21
C ILE A 54 -7.62 -4.95 -0.82
N THR A 55 -8.51 -4.71 -1.79
CA THR A 55 -9.74 -3.98 -1.53
C THR A 55 -10.74 -4.74 -0.67
N ASP A 56 -10.73 -6.07 -0.67
CA ASP A 56 -11.52 -6.89 0.25
C ASP A 56 -11.05 -6.76 1.71
N TRP A 57 -9.78 -6.45 1.93
CA TRP A 57 -9.29 -6.06 3.25
C TRP A 57 -9.62 -4.61 3.57
N VAL A 58 -9.45 -3.67 2.63
CA VAL A 58 -9.80 -2.24 2.80
C VAL A 58 -11.26 -2.09 3.25
N LYS A 59 -12.20 -2.78 2.59
CA LYS A 59 -13.64 -2.77 2.91
C LYS A 59 -13.97 -3.09 4.37
N LYS A 60 -13.11 -3.84 5.06
CA LYS A 60 -13.34 -4.33 6.42
C LYS A 60 -12.76 -3.39 7.47
N GLN A 61 -12.04 -2.34 7.08
CA GLN A 61 -11.37 -1.46 8.04
C GLN A 61 -12.36 -0.55 8.77
N PRO A 62 -12.31 -0.47 10.11
CA PRO A 62 -13.26 0.31 10.91
C PRO A 62 -12.88 1.81 10.95
N ILE A 63 -12.56 2.40 9.80
CA ILE A 63 -12.13 3.80 9.69
C ILE A 63 -13.35 4.67 9.34
N LYS A 64 -13.71 5.57 10.26
CA LYS A 64 -14.79 6.54 10.07
C LYS A 64 -14.41 7.54 8.98
N GLY A 65 -15.38 7.89 8.13
CA GLY A 65 -15.17 8.85 7.04
C GLY A 65 -14.39 8.29 5.85
N MET A 66 -14.05 6.98 5.86
CA MET A 66 -13.33 6.36 4.75
C MET A 66 -14.25 6.07 3.56
N LYS A 67 -13.81 6.45 2.37
CA LYS A 67 -14.36 6.08 1.07
C LYS A 67 -13.22 5.54 0.21
N TYR A 68 -13.50 4.59 -0.67
CA TYR A 68 -12.50 4.10 -1.60
C TYR A 68 -13.14 3.88 -2.98
N GLU A 69 -12.32 3.95 -4.02
CA GLU A 69 -12.71 3.65 -5.39
C GLU A 69 -11.55 2.97 -6.12
N VAL A 70 -11.86 1.94 -6.90
CA VAL A 70 -10.92 1.32 -7.83
C VAL A 70 -11.30 1.74 -9.24
N PHE A 71 -10.42 2.47 -9.91
CA PHE A 71 -10.56 2.76 -11.32
C PHE A 71 -10.04 1.60 -12.15
N ASN A 72 -10.79 1.27 -13.21
CA ASN A 72 -10.44 0.26 -14.21
C ASN A 72 -10.69 0.88 -15.58
N GLU A 73 -9.77 1.72 -16.03
CA GLU A 73 -9.89 2.38 -17.32
C GLU A 73 -9.41 1.45 -18.43
N GLU A 74 -9.96 1.60 -19.63
CA GLU A 74 -9.54 0.79 -20.76
C GLU A 74 -8.05 1.01 -21.05
N LYS A 75 -7.27 -0.08 -21.10
CA LYS A 75 -5.82 -0.10 -21.39
C LYS A 75 -4.92 0.53 -20.33
N LEU A 76 -5.43 0.89 -19.15
CA LEU A 76 -4.63 1.33 -18.02
C LEU A 76 -4.67 0.27 -16.91
N THR A 77 -3.60 0.22 -16.13
CA THR A 77 -3.51 -0.60 -14.92
C THR A 77 -4.51 -0.10 -13.86
N PRO A 78 -5.02 -0.97 -12.96
CA PRO A 78 -6.00 -0.55 -11.96
C PRO A 78 -5.37 0.44 -10.96
N PHE A 79 -6.16 1.42 -10.52
CA PHE A 79 -5.74 2.44 -9.57
C PHE A 79 -6.71 2.52 -8.41
N LEU A 80 -6.20 2.43 -7.18
CA LEU A 80 -6.98 2.56 -5.96
C LEU A 80 -6.76 3.93 -5.34
N ILE A 81 -7.85 4.65 -5.09
CA ILE A 81 -7.86 5.85 -4.26
C ILE A 81 -8.71 5.61 -3.02
N ILE A 82 -8.21 6.05 -1.87
CA ILE A 82 -8.90 6.00 -0.59
C ILE A 82 -8.88 7.39 0.01
N GLU A 83 -10.03 7.92 0.38
CA GLU A 83 -10.20 9.23 0.99
C GLU A 83 -10.73 9.02 2.41
N ILE A 84 -10.11 9.68 3.39
CA ILE A 84 -10.52 9.62 4.79
C ILE A 84 -10.71 11.06 5.26
N ASP A 85 -11.93 11.38 5.64
CA ASP A 85 -12.27 12.68 6.23
C ASP A 85 -11.45 12.91 7.51
N GLY A 86 -10.99 14.14 7.73
CA GLY A 86 -10.33 14.52 8.98
C GLY A 86 -11.29 14.46 10.17
N THR A 87 -10.76 14.21 11.37
CA THR A 87 -11.54 14.31 12.61
C THR A 87 -11.88 15.76 12.97
N GLU A 88 -11.17 16.70 12.35
CA GLU A 88 -11.38 18.15 12.46
C GLU A 88 -11.31 18.77 11.06
N PRO A 89 -11.97 19.93 10.83
CA PRO A 89 -11.86 20.64 9.56
C PRO A 89 -10.40 20.96 9.22
N CYS A 90 -9.94 20.48 8.07
CA CYS A 90 -8.60 20.72 7.56
C CYS A 90 -8.70 21.12 6.08
N ALA A 91 -8.01 22.18 5.69
CA ALA A 91 -8.01 22.66 4.31
C ALA A 91 -7.13 21.81 3.37
N ASN A 92 -6.16 21.11 3.94
CA ASN A 92 -5.10 20.43 3.21
C ASN A 92 -5.08 18.93 3.51
N THR A 93 -4.44 18.18 2.62
CA THR A 93 -4.43 16.73 2.57
C THR A 93 -3.03 16.20 2.94
N LEU A 94 -3.02 15.14 3.75
CA LEU A 94 -1.90 14.20 3.82
C LEU A 94 -2.07 13.16 2.70
N LEU A 95 -1.16 13.13 1.73
CA LEU A 95 -1.17 12.13 0.66
C LEU A 95 -0.24 10.98 1.05
N MET A 96 -0.72 9.75 1.00
CA MET A 96 0.09 8.53 1.15
C MET A 96 0.12 7.78 -0.18
N TYR A 97 1.30 7.33 -0.59
CA TYR A 97 1.54 6.64 -1.86
C TYR A 97 2.20 5.28 -1.65
N GLY A 98 1.83 4.32 -2.50
CA GLY A 98 2.52 3.05 -2.72
C GLY A 98 2.06 2.40 -4.03
N HIS A 99 2.50 1.18 -4.30
CA HIS A 99 2.09 0.41 -5.49
C HIS A 99 1.81 -1.07 -5.19
N MET A 100 1.25 -1.79 -6.16
CA MET A 100 0.86 -3.20 -5.99
C MET A 100 1.29 -4.12 -7.15
N ASP A 101 1.79 -3.58 -8.24
CA ASP A 101 2.43 -4.36 -9.29
C ASP A 101 3.78 -4.88 -8.82
N LYS A 102 4.26 -5.95 -9.47
CA LYS A 102 5.45 -6.67 -9.01
C LYS A 102 6.50 -6.77 -10.09
N GLN A 103 7.76 -6.70 -9.68
CA GLN A 103 8.87 -7.21 -10.49
C GLN A 103 8.74 -8.72 -10.75
N PRO A 104 9.30 -9.21 -11.88
CA PRO A 104 9.54 -10.62 -12.07
C PRO A 104 10.40 -11.19 -10.93
N PRO A 105 10.27 -12.49 -10.63
CA PRO A 105 11.08 -13.12 -9.62
C PRO A 105 12.52 -13.24 -10.11
N LEU A 106 13.48 -12.91 -9.24
CA LEU A 106 14.87 -13.31 -9.43
C LEU A 106 15.03 -14.77 -8.99
N LEU A 107 15.81 -15.55 -9.73
CA LEU A 107 16.07 -16.96 -9.43
C LEU A 107 17.58 -17.20 -9.26
N PRO A 108 18.00 -18.19 -8.44
CA PRO A 108 17.18 -19.12 -7.65
C PRO A 108 16.69 -18.52 -6.31
N TRP A 109 15.73 -19.22 -5.66
CA TRP A 109 15.32 -18.97 -4.28
C TRP A 109 15.86 -20.07 -3.36
N ASP A 110 16.08 -19.73 -2.09
CA ASP A 110 16.52 -20.67 -1.06
C ASP A 110 15.53 -21.82 -0.85
N GLU A 111 16.03 -22.91 -0.26
CA GLU A 111 15.23 -24.10 0.01
C GLU A 111 13.97 -23.78 0.84
N GLY A 112 12.83 -24.24 0.30
CA GLY A 112 11.50 -24.05 0.88
C GLY A 112 10.86 -22.69 0.58
N LEU A 113 11.58 -21.75 -0.04
CA LEU A 113 11.06 -20.45 -0.49
C LEU A 113 10.70 -20.47 -1.97
N HIS A 114 9.72 -19.67 -2.36
CA HIS A 114 9.31 -19.48 -3.76
C HIS A 114 8.63 -18.12 -3.91
N PRO A 115 8.80 -17.38 -5.03
CA PRO A 115 8.29 -16.02 -5.18
C PRO A 115 6.79 -15.90 -4.94
N TYR A 116 6.02 -16.91 -5.35
CA TYR A 116 4.56 -16.95 -5.21
C TYR A 116 4.08 -17.89 -4.10
N LYS A 117 4.97 -18.23 -3.15
CA LYS A 117 4.63 -19.04 -1.97
C LYS A 117 5.00 -18.23 -0.73
N PRO A 118 4.05 -17.60 -0.03
CA PRO A 118 4.35 -16.88 1.18
C PRO A 118 4.90 -17.83 2.24
N VAL A 119 6.04 -17.47 2.84
CA VAL A 119 6.64 -18.23 3.93
C VAL A 119 6.99 -17.29 5.07
N TYR A 120 6.39 -17.49 6.24
CA TYR A 120 6.80 -16.79 7.44
C TYR A 120 7.89 -17.61 8.15
N ARG A 121 9.10 -17.06 8.27
CA ARG A 121 10.27 -17.70 8.90
C ARG A 121 11.07 -16.66 9.66
N ASP A 122 11.37 -16.94 10.93
CA ASP A 122 12.21 -16.10 11.80
C ASP A 122 11.80 -14.61 11.84
N GLY A 123 10.49 -14.36 11.97
CA GLY A 123 9.94 -13.00 12.04
C GLY A 123 9.82 -12.29 10.69
N LYS A 124 10.11 -12.96 9.57
CA LYS A 124 10.09 -12.39 8.22
C LYS A 124 9.09 -13.12 7.34
N LEU A 125 8.32 -12.35 6.56
CA LEU A 125 7.47 -12.88 5.50
C LEU A 125 8.21 -12.83 4.17
N TYR A 126 8.50 -14.00 3.61
CA TYR A 126 9.17 -14.16 2.32
C TYR A 126 8.15 -14.34 1.19
N GLY A 127 8.39 -13.67 0.07
CA GLY A 127 7.60 -13.76 -1.16
C GLY A 127 7.72 -12.48 -2.00
N ARG A 128 7.59 -12.59 -3.32
CA ARG A 128 7.68 -11.44 -4.24
C ARG A 128 6.47 -10.53 -4.03
N GLY A 129 6.74 -9.23 -3.90
CA GLY A 129 5.73 -8.21 -3.74
C GLY A 129 5.40 -7.87 -2.30
N GLY A 130 5.83 -8.69 -1.32
CA GLY A 130 5.44 -8.50 0.08
C GLY A 130 5.95 -7.19 0.67
N ALA A 131 7.25 -6.92 0.52
CA ALA A 131 7.90 -5.72 1.04
C ALA A 131 8.02 -4.57 0.01
N ASP A 132 7.74 -4.86 -1.24
CA ASP A 132 7.97 -3.98 -2.40
C ASP A 132 6.85 -4.24 -3.41
N ASP A 133 5.71 -3.56 -3.31
CA ASP A 133 5.29 -2.63 -2.24
C ASP A 133 3.91 -3.02 -1.64
N GLY A 134 3.63 -4.32 -1.60
CA GLY A 134 2.34 -4.85 -1.15
C GLY A 134 1.96 -4.51 0.29
N TYR A 135 2.85 -3.92 1.09
CA TYR A 135 2.60 -3.54 2.47
C TYR A 135 2.10 -2.09 2.66
N ALA A 136 2.28 -1.21 1.66
CA ALA A 136 2.02 0.23 1.81
C ALA A 136 0.57 0.56 2.19
N VAL A 137 -0.41 0.02 1.46
CA VAL A 137 -1.84 0.28 1.73
C VAL A 137 -2.26 -0.15 3.13
N PHE A 138 -1.75 -1.28 3.60
CA PHE A 138 -2.05 -1.82 4.92
C PHE A 138 -1.45 -0.94 6.01
N SER A 139 -0.21 -0.50 5.82
CA SER A 139 0.50 0.41 6.73
C SER A 139 -0.20 1.77 6.82
N ALA A 140 -0.56 2.34 5.66
CA ALA A 140 -1.27 3.61 5.55
C ALA A 140 -2.61 3.57 6.32
N LEU A 141 -3.47 2.60 6.03
CA LEU A 141 -4.78 2.51 6.69
C LEU A 141 -4.68 2.14 8.17
N THR A 142 -3.76 1.26 8.55
CA THR A 142 -3.58 0.89 9.95
C THR A 142 -3.11 2.07 10.79
N SER A 143 -2.28 2.96 10.23
CA SER A 143 -1.87 4.18 10.92
C SER A 143 -3.08 5.07 11.27
N VAL A 144 -3.99 5.29 10.32
CA VAL A 144 -5.20 6.12 10.54
C VAL A 144 -6.20 5.42 11.44
N ALA A 145 -6.39 4.11 11.28
CA ALA A 145 -7.24 3.30 12.15
C ALA A 145 -6.77 3.36 13.61
N ALA A 146 -5.46 3.30 13.85
CA ALA A 146 -4.89 3.41 15.17
C ALA A 146 -5.13 4.80 15.79
N LEU A 147 -4.96 5.89 15.02
CA LEU A 147 -5.28 7.24 15.49
C LEU A 147 -6.75 7.32 15.94
N GLN A 148 -7.68 6.86 15.10
CA GLN A 148 -9.10 6.90 15.44
C GLN A 148 -9.46 6.00 16.64
N LYS A 149 -8.90 4.79 16.73
CA LYS A 149 -9.13 3.84 17.84
C LYS A 149 -8.72 4.43 19.19
N HIS A 150 -7.68 5.25 19.20
CA HIS A 150 -7.15 5.90 20.41
C HIS A 150 -7.62 7.36 20.57
N ASN A 151 -8.60 7.81 19.77
CA ASN A 151 -9.15 9.16 19.78
C ASN A 151 -8.09 10.27 19.60
N ILE A 152 -7.08 10.00 18.77
CA ILE A 152 -6.05 10.97 18.38
C ILE A 152 -6.53 11.69 17.12
N PRO A 153 -6.59 13.04 17.11
CA PRO A 153 -7.02 13.78 15.94
C PRO A 153 -6.10 13.59 14.74
N HIS A 154 -6.69 13.61 13.54
CA HIS A 154 -5.96 13.61 12.28
C HIS A 154 -6.66 14.49 11.22
N GLY A 155 -5.89 15.02 10.28
CA GLY A 155 -6.41 15.76 9.13
C GLY A 155 -6.99 14.85 8.05
N LYS A 156 -7.36 15.44 6.90
CA LYS A 156 -7.79 14.68 5.72
C LYS A 156 -6.62 13.84 5.22
N VAL A 157 -6.86 12.56 4.96
CA VAL A 157 -5.88 11.65 4.38
C VAL A 157 -6.39 11.15 3.04
N VAL A 158 -5.52 11.14 2.03
CA VAL A 158 -5.76 10.45 0.77
C VAL A 158 -4.66 9.41 0.59
N VAL A 159 -5.03 8.17 0.31
CA VAL A 159 -4.10 7.08 -0.03
C VAL A 159 -4.30 6.75 -1.50
N ILE A 160 -3.22 6.65 -2.25
CA ILE A 160 -3.22 6.20 -3.64
C ILE A 160 -2.32 4.99 -3.80
N ILE A 161 -2.81 3.97 -4.51
CA ILE A 161 -2.06 2.76 -4.84
C ILE A 161 -2.17 2.54 -6.34
N GLU A 162 -1.04 2.66 -7.04
CA GLU A 162 -0.96 2.38 -8.47
C GLU A 162 -0.54 0.94 -8.76
N ALA A 163 -0.50 0.57 -10.04
CA ALA A 163 -0.13 -0.77 -10.51
C ALA A 163 0.78 -0.72 -11.75
N SER A 164 1.59 0.33 -11.89
CA SER A 164 2.55 0.49 -12.99
C SER A 164 3.93 1.01 -12.56
N GLU A 165 4.22 1.09 -11.26
CA GLU A 165 5.44 1.70 -10.71
C GLU A 165 6.69 1.02 -11.27
N GLU A 166 6.68 -0.32 -11.26
CA GLU A 166 7.81 -1.16 -11.67
C GLU A 166 8.03 -1.14 -13.20
N SER A 167 7.12 -0.48 -13.92
CA SER A 167 7.17 -0.16 -15.35
C SER A 167 7.31 1.34 -15.61
N GLY A 168 7.71 2.13 -14.61
CA GLY A 168 7.97 3.57 -14.71
C GLY A 168 6.75 4.46 -14.49
N SER A 169 5.73 3.99 -13.77
CA SER A 169 4.51 4.73 -13.43
C SER A 169 3.81 5.36 -14.63
N MET A 170 3.76 4.66 -15.77
CA MET A 170 3.27 5.22 -17.04
C MET A 170 1.81 5.71 -16.96
N ASP A 171 0.99 5.05 -16.14
CA ASP A 171 -0.44 5.36 -16.01
C ASP A 171 -0.72 6.38 -14.89
N LEU A 172 0.22 6.59 -13.97
CA LEU A 172 0.04 7.47 -12.81
C LEU A 172 -0.31 8.91 -13.20
N PRO A 173 0.33 9.57 -14.19
CA PRO A 173 -0.04 10.93 -14.59
C PRO A 173 -1.51 11.06 -15.02
N PHE A 174 -2.08 10.03 -15.66
CA PHE A 174 -3.50 10.03 -16.02
C PHE A 174 -4.36 10.04 -14.76
N TYR A 175 -4.08 9.16 -13.81
CA TYR A 175 -4.86 9.04 -12.58
C TYR A 175 -4.72 10.24 -11.65
N LEU A 176 -3.53 10.84 -11.54
CA LEU A 176 -3.33 12.07 -10.78
C LEU A 176 -4.13 13.24 -11.37
N ASN A 177 -4.18 13.36 -12.69
CA ASN A 177 -5.03 14.36 -13.35
C ASN A 177 -6.52 14.08 -13.10
N LYS A 178 -6.94 12.82 -13.24
CA LYS A 178 -8.34 12.40 -13.01
C LYS A 178 -8.79 12.63 -11.56
N CYS A 179 -7.89 12.42 -10.60
CA CYS A 179 -8.17 12.52 -9.16
C CYS A 179 -7.77 13.85 -8.53
N ARG A 180 -7.35 14.83 -9.33
CA ARG A 180 -6.78 16.11 -8.85
C ARG A 180 -7.65 16.79 -7.79
N ASP A 181 -8.95 16.91 -8.06
CA ASP A 181 -9.88 17.59 -7.15
C ASP A 181 -10.15 16.78 -5.86
N ARG A 182 -10.07 15.45 -5.94
CA ARG A 182 -10.23 14.55 -4.79
C ARG A 182 -9.01 14.60 -3.87
N ILE A 183 -7.82 14.58 -4.46
CA ILE A 183 -6.53 14.75 -3.75
C ILE A 183 -6.51 16.15 -3.09
N GLY A 184 -6.85 17.19 -3.84
CA GLY A 184 -6.87 18.57 -3.34
C GLY A 184 -5.45 19.11 -3.08
N ASN A 185 -5.34 20.07 -2.16
CA ASN A 185 -4.06 20.66 -1.78
C ASN A 185 -3.32 19.73 -0.82
N VAL A 186 -2.09 19.33 -1.15
CA VAL A 186 -1.27 18.41 -0.34
C VAL A 186 -0.23 19.20 0.44
N ASP A 187 -0.21 19.03 1.76
CA ASP A 187 0.82 19.62 2.64
C ASP A 187 1.99 18.67 2.90
N LEU A 188 1.71 17.37 2.90
CA LEU A 188 2.68 16.33 3.15
C LEU A 188 2.36 15.12 2.28
N LEU A 189 3.38 14.59 1.63
CA LEU A 189 3.34 13.30 0.93
C LEU A 189 4.21 12.30 1.70
N ILE A 190 3.63 11.15 2.04
CA ILE A 190 4.35 10.01 2.61
C ILE A 190 4.40 8.91 1.55
N CYS A 191 5.60 8.57 1.10
CA CYS A 191 5.85 7.44 0.22
C CYS A 191 6.31 6.26 1.09
N LEU A 192 5.63 5.13 1.01
CA LEU A 192 5.97 3.90 1.73
C LEU A 192 6.73 2.92 0.84
N ASP A 193 7.63 3.42 0.01
CA ASP A 193 8.30 2.62 -1.01
C ASP A 193 9.77 3.05 -1.16
N SER A 194 10.55 2.80 -0.10
CA SER A 194 11.96 3.19 -0.06
C SER A 194 12.80 2.25 0.80
N GLY A 195 14.12 2.41 0.70
CA GLY A 195 15.07 1.57 1.42
C GLY A 195 15.23 1.95 2.89
N ALA A 196 15.50 0.94 3.72
CA ALA A 196 16.08 1.10 5.05
C ALA A 196 17.45 0.42 5.07
N MET A 197 18.47 1.06 5.64
CA MET A 197 19.83 0.48 5.69
C MET A 197 20.03 -0.47 6.90
N SER A 198 19.11 -0.41 7.88
CA SER A 198 19.07 -1.26 9.07
C SER A 198 17.62 -1.36 9.59
N TYR A 199 17.37 -2.27 10.54
CA TYR A 199 16.03 -2.52 11.13
C TYR A 199 15.88 -2.02 12.57
N ASP A 200 16.83 -1.25 13.08
CA ASP A 200 16.89 -0.78 14.47
C ASP A 200 16.51 0.69 14.66
N GLN A 201 16.24 1.42 13.57
CA GLN A 201 15.87 2.83 13.59
C GLN A 201 15.01 3.22 12.37
N LEU A 202 14.33 4.37 12.47
CA LEU A 202 13.61 4.95 11.34
C LEU A 202 14.60 5.56 10.34
N TRP A 203 14.42 5.23 9.05
CA TRP A 203 15.17 5.82 7.95
C TRP A 203 14.31 6.86 7.22
N LEU A 204 14.88 8.03 6.96
CA LEU A 204 14.26 9.09 6.18
C LEU A 204 15.04 9.28 4.88
N THR A 205 14.44 8.88 3.77
CA THR A 205 15.02 9.08 2.44
C THR A 205 14.96 10.57 2.07
N THR A 206 16.11 11.16 1.78
CA THR A 206 16.22 12.60 1.45
C THR A 206 16.29 12.86 -0.05
N ALA A 207 16.68 11.87 -0.85
CA ALA A 207 16.73 11.95 -2.31
C ALA A 207 16.67 10.56 -2.95
N LEU A 208 16.17 10.52 -4.19
CA LEU A 208 16.22 9.36 -5.09
C LEU A 208 17.02 9.73 -6.34
N ARG A 209 17.67 8.74 -6.98
CA ARG A 209 18.31 8.92 -8.29
C ARG A 209 17.26 8.82 -9.40
N GLY A 210 17.50 9.48 -10.53
CA GLY A 210 16.76 9.21 -11.76
C GLY A 210 17.22 7.92 -12.43
N VAL A 211 16.39 7.39 -13.33
CA VAL A 211 16.64 6.20 -14.16
C VAL A 211 16.20 6.49 -15.59
#